data_AF-A0A6N2EC87-F1
#
_entry.id   AF-A0A6N2EC87-F1
#
_cell.length_a   1.000
_cell.length_b   1.000
_cell.length_c   1.000
_cell.angle_alpha   90.00
_cell.angle_beta   90.00
_cell.angle_gamma   90.00
#
_symmetry.space_group_name_H-M   'P 1'
#
loop_
_entity.id
_entity.type
_entity.pdbx_description
1 polymer ?
#
loop_
_entity_poly.entity_id
_entity_poly.type
_entity_poly.pdbx_seq_one_letter_code
_entity_poly.pdbx_strand_id
1 'polypeptide(L)'
;MKRTPADRPQVLIPYPGPSDDAHEQDVFVYLRPESNGVLVESTMLKVVEHHPDYKQKLKLVYLANMPGKYILDEHIIENHYQLKLYFAVHGPKAFTPAMAERFTAYFDTPFEAADVVGSFEALKRLHMRPDDLFRVWVPANRMLAMNGQTVKLVHDMYVVNYDMPAILHKNNRNTDIAVMMFRTSLGFAHFKVLAGEMANALAEAGLVDERTPPSRLFHYSKGPFEHILDGLGYLCFPDGRRAEMHELSYARYLHAHGLGYDDIYTLLRNPIACFERADGVSVEEDLLAYTMFDSYQEALSKVQRMRSQYYRQHS
;
A
#
# COMPACT_ATOMS: atom_id res chain seq x y z
N MET A 1 6.46 -27.73 9.95
CA MET A 1 6.85 -28.22 8.60
C MET A 1 8.15 -27.54 8.21
N LYS A 2 9.16 -28.27 7.70
CA LYS A 2 10.38 -27.63 7.18
C LYS A 2 10.07 -27.00 5.82
N ARG A 3 10.35 -25.70 5.62
CA ARG A 3 10.22 -25.02 4.32
C ARG A 3 11.17 -25.65 3.31
N THR A 4 10.70 -25.93 2.09
CA THR A 4 11.58 -26.35 0.99
C THR A 4 12.31 -25.12 0.42
N PRO A 5 13.43 -25.27 -0.30
CA PRO A 5 14.11 -24.15 -0.96
C PRO A 5 13.21 -23.37 -1.94
N ALA A 6 12.22 -24.04 -2.55
CA ALA A 6 11.25 -23.41 -3.45
C ALA A 6 10.23 -22.51 -2.71
N ASP A 7 10.05 -22.70 -1.40
CA ASP A 7 9.14 -21.91 -0.57
C ASP A 7 9.81 -20.67 0.04
N ARG A 8 11.07 -20.38 -0.34
CA ARG A 8 11.82 -19.24 0.17
C ARG A 8 11.95 -18.15 -0.89
N PRO A 9 11.95 -16.87 -0.48
CA PRO A 9 12.30 -15.78 -1.38
C PRO A 9 13.62 -16.03 -2.11
N GLN A 10 13.63 -15.74 -3.40
CA GLN A 10 14.85 -15.78 -4.21
C GLN A 10 15.35 -14.36 -4.39
N VAL A 11 16.35 -13.97 -3.60
CA VAL A 11 16.97 -12.64 -3.69
C VAL A 11 17.97 -12.65 -4.86
N LEU A 12 17.65 -11.90 -5.91
CA LEU A 12 18.46 -11.77 -7.13
C LEU A 12 19.44 -10.60 -7.02
N ILE A 13 18.98 -9.48 -6.44
CA ILE A 13 19.82 -8.32 -6.10
C ILE A 13 19.69 -8.11 -4.60
N PRO A 14 20.75 -8.38 -3.81
CA PRO A 14 20.73 -8.18 -2.37
C PRO A 14 20.59 -6.71 -2.00
N TYR A 15 19.77 -6.44 -0.98
CA TYR A 15 19.66 -5.12 -0.40
C TYR A 15 20.99 -4.67 0.23
N PRO A 16 21.58 -3.54 -0.19
CA PRO A 16 22.87 -3.08 0.33
C PRO A 16 22.77 -2.48 1.76
N GLY A 17 21.56 -2.36 2.30
CA GLY A 17 21.30 -1.67 3.56
C GLY A 17 20.71 -0.27 3.37
N PRO A 18 20.25 0.34 4.47
CA PRO A 18 19.58 1.64 4.45
C PRO A 18 20.51 2.77 4.02
N SER A 19 19.95 3.78 3.35
CA SER A 19 20.67 5.02 3.06
C SER A 19 20.68 5.93 4.29
N ASP A 20 21.81 6.60 4.51
CA ASP A 20 21.93 7.69 5.48
C ASP A 20 21.62 9.06 4.84
N ASP A 21 21.44 9.13 3.52
CA ASP A 21 21.09 10.35 2.80
C ASP A 21 19.58 10.60 2.87
N ALA A 22 19.18 11.70 3.52
CA ALA A 22 17.78 12.11 3.66
C ALA A 22 17.11 12.52 2.33
N HIS A 23 17.89 12.74 1.28
CA HIS A 23 17.39 13.02 -0.06
C HIS A 23 17.12 11.76 -0.88
N GLU A 24 17.60 10.59 -0.43
CA GLU A 24 17.32 9.30 -1.06
C GLU A 24 16.10 8.62 -0.45
N GLN A 25 15.25 8.07 -1.30
CA GLN A 25 14.03 7.35 -0.93
C GLN A 25 14.06 5.95 -1.53
N ASP A 26 13.59 4.98 -0.75
CA ASP A 26 13.51 3.57 -1.15
C ASP A 26 12.09 3.24 -1.60
N VAL A 27 11.83 3.35 -2.90
CA VAL A 27 10.51 3.10 -3.51
C VAL A 27 10.40 1.64 -3.91
N PHE A 28 9.47 0.91 -3.27
CA PHE A 28 9.16 -0.46 -3.68
C PHE A 28 8.25 -0.46 -4.89
N VAL A 29 8.48 -1.39 -5.80
CA VAL A 29 7.63 -1.66 -6.97
C VAL A 29 7.44 -3.17 -7.05
N TYR A 30 6.20 -3.64 -7.08
CA TYR A 30 5.92 -5.06 -7.25
C TYR A 30 4.72 -5.31 -8.13
N LEU A 31 4.82 -6.36 -8.95
CA LEU A 31 3.77 -6.73 -9.88
C LEU A 31 2.57 -7.28 -9.13
N ARG A 32 1.37 -6.96 -9.61
CA ARG A 32 0.17 -7.64 -9.13
C ARG A 32 0.13 -9.06 -9.70
N PRO A 33 -0.54 -9.99 -9.00
CA PRO A 33 -0.74 -11.37 -9.48
C PRO A 33 -1.15 -11.49 -10.95
N GLU A 34 -2.01 -10.58 -11.42
CA GLU A 34 -2.61 -10.62 -12.76
C GLU A 34 -1.66 -10.21 -13.89
N SER A 35 -0.56 -9.54 -13.56
CA SER A 35 0.41 -8.98 -14.49
C SER A 35 1.82 -9.52 -14.24
N ASN A 36 1.98 -10.44 -13.28
CA ASN A 36 3.28 -10.99 -12.95
C ASN A 36 3.82 -11.85 -14.10
N GLY A 37 5.10 -11.65 -14.45
CA GLY A 37 5.76 -12.43 -15.49
C GLY A 37 7.06 -11.79 -15.95
N VAL A 38 8.03 -12.65 -16.29
CA VAL A 38 9.39 -12.26 -16.68
C VAL A 38 9.41 -11.18 -17.78
N LEU A 39 8.53 -11.28 -18.78
CA LEU A 39 8.47 -10.31 -19.86
C LEU A 39 7.98 -8.94 -19.38
N VAL A 40 7.01 -8.90 -18.46
CA VAL A 40 6.52 -7.67 -17.83
C VAL A 40 7.62 -7.01 -17.00
N GLU A 41 8.30 -7.79 -16.15
CA GLU A 41 9.43 -7.34 -15.34
C GLU A 41 10.53 -6.74 -16.22
N SER A 42 10.93 -7.46 -17.28
CA SER A 42 12.00 -7.02 -18.18
C SER A 42 11.64 -5.75 -18.95
N THR A 43 10.37 -5.58 -19.33
CA THR A 43 9.89 -4.38 -20.02
C THR A 43 9.91 -3.17 -19.09
N MET A 44 9.46 -3.32 -17.84
CA MET A 44 9.53 -2.25 -16.84
C MET A 44 10.98 -1.87 -16.51
N LEU A 45 11.86 -2.86 -16.33
CA LEU A 45 13.29 -2.61 -16.06
C LEU A 45 13.97 -1.87 -17.22
N LYS A 46 13.64 -2.18 -18.47
CA LYS A 46 14.17 -1.44 -19.63
C LYS A 46 13.80 0.04 -19.57
N VAL A 47 12.57 0.39 -19.19
CA VAL A 47 12.18 1.80 -19.03
C VAL A 47 13.09 2.50 -18.03
N VAL A 48 13.34 1.85 -16.89
CA VAL A 48 14.23 2.39 -15.86
C VAL A 48 15.68 2.51 -16.35
N GLU A 49 16.22 1.47 -16.99
CA GLU A 49 17.61 1.45 -17.46
C GLU A 49 17.91 2.48 -18.54
N HIS A 50 16.93 2.80 -19.38
CA HIS A 50 17.06 3.80 -20.45
C HIS A 50 16.74 5.22 -19.97
N HIS A 51 16.25 5.40 -18.74
CA HIS A 51 15.96 6.72 -18.20
C HIS A 51 17.27 7.52 -18.03
N PRO A 52 17.34 8.81 -18.46
CA PRO A 52 18.60 9.58 -18.42
C PRO A 52 19.24 9.72 -17.03
N ASP A 53 18.41 9.75 -15.98
CA ASP A 53 18.87 9.82 -14.59
C ASP A 53 19.27 8.45 -13.97
N TYR A 54 19.17 7.36 -14.73
CA TYR A 54 19.54 6.03 -14.25
C TYR A 54 21.02 5.96 -13.84
N LYS A 55 21.31 5.20 -12.78
CA LYS A 55 22.60 5.11 -12.05
C LYS A 55 23.02 6.37 -11.29
N GLN A 56 22.58 7.56 -11.71
CA GLN A 56 22.91 8.81 -11.03
C GLN A 56 21.94 9.11 -9.88
N LYS A 57 20.63 9.13 -10.19
CA LYS A 57 19.56 9.48 -9.23
C LYS A 57 18.53 8.38 -9.05
N LEU A 58 18.65 7.28 -9.79
CA LEU A 58 17.76 6.13 -9.71
C LEU A 58 18.57 4.84 -9.84
N LYS A 59 18.51 3.98 -8.82
CA LYS A 59 19.26 2.73 -8.74
C LYS A 59 18.34 1.61 -8.29
N LEU A 60 18.36 0.48 -9.01
CA LEU A 60 17.77 -0.76 -8.51
C LEU A 60 18.69 -1.33 -7.41
N VAL A 61 18.20 -1.38 -6.18
CA VAL A 61 18.98 -1.79 -5.00
C VAL A 61 18.45 -3.06 -4.35
N TYR A 62 17.32 -3.58 -4.81
CA TYR A 62 16.80 -4.88 -4.38
C TYR A 62 15.91 -5.46 -5.48
N LEU A 63 16.03 -6.76 -5.68
CA LEU A 63 15.15 -7.54 -6.55
C LEU A 63 15.03 -8.94 -5.96
N ALA A 64 13.80 -9.37 -5.72
CA ALA A 64 13.51 -10.74 -5.29
C ALA A 64 12.23 -11.27 -5.93
N ASN A 65 12.21 -12.58 -6.17
CA ASN A 65 10.97 -13.29 -6.42
C ASN A 65 10.43 -13.83 -5.09
N MET A 66 9.18 -13.49 -4.76
CA MET A 66 8.52 -13.82 -3.51
C MET A 66 7.48 -14.93 -3.76
N PRO A 67 7.72 -16.16 -3.28
CA PRO A 67 6.75 -17.25 -3.47
C PRO A 67 5.41 -16.96 -2.81
N GLY A 68 4.31 -17.28 -3.46
CA GLY A 68 2.96 -17.07 -2.92
C GLY A 68 2.73 -17.77 -1.58
N LYS A 69 3.34 -18.95 -1.39
CA LYS A 69 3.33 -19.66 -0.11
C LYS A 69 4.06 -18.88 1.01
N TYR A 70 5.18 -18.24 0.70
CA TYR A 70 5.91 -17.43 1.69
C TYR A 70 5.06 -16.22 2.12
N ILE A 71 4.45 -15.54 1.14
CA ILE A 71 3.56 -14.40 1.36
C ILE A 71 2.42 -14.75 2.32
N LEU A 72 1.81 -15.92 2.14
CA LEU A 72 0.74 -16.43 3.00
C LEU A 72 1.23 -16.83 4.40
N ASP A 73 2.32 -17.61 4.48
CA ASP A 73 2.84 -18.09 5.77
C ASP A 73 3.30 -16.92 6.67
N GLU A 74 3.71 -15.81 6.06
CA GLU A 74 4.18 -14.58 6.74
C GLU A 74 3.09 -13.50 6.87
N HIS A 75 1.87 -13.77 6.41
CA HIS A 75 0.72 -12.85 6.40
C HIS A 75 1.06 -11.47 5.81
N ILE A 76 1.88 -11.41 4.76
CA ILE A 76 2.39 -10.13 4.24
C ILE A 76 1.23 -9.24 3.75
N ILE A 77 0.27 -9.81 3.02
CA ILE A 77 -0.87 -9.06 2.47
C ILE A 77 -1.80 -8.60 3.59
N GLU A 78 -2.11 -9.47 4.56
CA GLU A 78 -2.96 -9.13 5.69
C GLU A 78 -2.34 -8.05 6.58
N ASN A 79 -1.01 -8.09 6.77
CA ASN A 79 -0.28 -7.08 7.51
C ASN A 79 -0.23 -5.75 6.74
N HIS A 80 0.04 -5.78 5.44
CA HIS A 80 0.08 -4.59 4.59
C HIS A 80 -1.30 -3.91 4.53
N TYR A 81 -2.38 -4.68 4.43
CA TYR A 81 -3.76 -4.18 4.37
C TYR A 81 -4.50 -4.25 5.71
N GLN A 82 -3.79 -4.29 6.84
CA GLN A 82 -4.39 -4.58 8.15
C GLN A 82 -5.51 -3.61 8.52
N LEU A 83 -5.37 -2.32 8.20
CA LEU A 83 -6.43 -1.33 8.44
C LEU A 83 -7.66 -1.61 7.58
N LYS A 84 -7.46 -1.81 6.28
CA LYS A 84 -8.57 -2.10 5.38
C LYS A 84 -9.28 -3.41 5.72
N LEU A 85 -8.52 -4.43 6.12
CA LEU A 85 -9.04 -5.71 6.57
C LEU A 85 -9.90 -5.55 7.82
N TYR A 86 -9.46 -4.75 8.80
CA TYR A 86 -10.25 -4.44 9.99
C TYR A 86 -11.60 -3.80 9.62
N PHE A 87 -11.61 -2.79 8.76
CA PHE A 87 -12.85 -2.17 8.27
C PHE A 87 -13.72 -3.13 7.44
N ALA A 88 -13.10 -3.99 6.62
CA ALA A 88 -13.81 -4.99 5.83
C ALA A 88 -14.51 -6.06 6.69
N VAL A 89 -13.97 -6.36 7.88
CA VAL A 89 -14.55 -7.31 8.83
C VAL A 89 -15.58 -6.65 9.75
N HIS A 90 -15.25 -5.50 10.33
CA HIS A 90 -16.06 -4.85 11.36
C HIS A 90 -17.09 -3.85 10.81
N GLY A 91 -16.98 -3.47 9.54
CA GLY A 91 -17.91 -2.58 8.86
C GLY A 91 -18.12 -1.27 9.63
N PRO A 92 -19.36 -0.91 9.98
CA PRO A 92 -19.68 0.37 10.62
C PRO A 92 -19.04 0.53 12.00
N LYS A 93 -18.75 -0.57 12.71
CA LYS A 93 -18.14 -0.53 14.05
C LYS A 93 -16.70 -0.02 14.04
N ALA A 94 -16.05 -0.01 12.88
CA ALA A 94 -14.69 0.48 12.73
C ALA A 94 -14.61 2.00 12.49
N PHE A 95 -15.72 2.66 12.18
CA PHE A 95 -15.74 4.08 11.84
C PHE A 95 -15.49 4.95 13.06
N THR A 96 -14.69 5.99 12.87
CA THR A 96 -14.61 7.11 13.82
C THR A 96 -15.84 8.01 13.67
N PRO A 97 -16.14 8.88 14.66
CA PRO A 97 -17.18 9.90 14.51
C PRO A 97 -16.98 10.79 13.28
N ALA A 98 -15.74 11.23 13.02
CA ALA A 98 -15.46 12.09 11.87
C ALA A 98 -15.68 11.37 10.52
N MET A 99 -15.38 10.08 10.43
CA MET A 99 -15.70 9.28 9.25
C MET A 99 -17.21 9.13 9.05
N ALA A 100 -18.00 8.95 10.12
CA ALA A 100 -19.45 8.88 10.05
C ALA A 100 -20.08 10.21 9.61
N GLU A 101 -19.55 11.34 10.09
CA GLU A 101 -19.96 12.68 9.64
C GLU A 101 -19.64 12.90 8.16
N ARG A 102 -18.41 12.56 7.72
CA ARG A 102 -17.99 12.67 6.32
C ARG A 102 -18.81 11.76 5.40
N PHE A 103 -19.14 10.56 5.85
CA PHE A 103 -20.06 9.65 5.16
C PHE A 103 -21.42 10.32 4.97
N THR A 104 -22.00 10.83 6.05
CA THR A 104 -23.35 11.42 6.06
C THR A 104 -23.41 12.63 5.12
N ALA A 105 -22.41 13.50 5.18
CA ALA A 105 -22.32 14.67 4.32
C ALA A 105 -22.17 14.31 2.83
N TYR A 106 -21.44 13.23 2.52
CA TYR A 106 -21.19 12.84 1.12
C TYR A 106 -22.40 12.14 0.47
N PHE A 107 -23.02 11.19 1.18
CA PHE A 107 -24.13 10.40 0.65
C PHE A 107 -25.50 10.99 0.92
N ASP A 108 -25.57 12.11 1.67
CA ASP A 108 -26.82 12.73 2.12
C ASP A 108 -27.74 11.72 2.82
N THR A 109 -27.15 10.85 3.63
CA THR A 109 -27.82 9.75 4.33
C THR A 109 -27.24 9.62 5.73
N PRO A 110 -28.03 9.72 6.81
CA PRO A 110 -27.54 9.55 8.17
C PRO A 110 -26.83 8.21 8.35
N PHE A 111 -25.62 8.22 8.91
CA PHE A 111 -24.80 7.02 9.08
C PHE A 111 -25.52 5.92 9.88
N GLU A 112 -26.28 6.30 10.90
CA GLU A 112 -27.04 5.38 11.76
C GLU A 112 -28.23 4.73 11.05
N ALA A 113 -28.73 5.37 9.98
CA ALA A 113 -29.84 4.87 9.18
C ALA A 113 -29.40 4.10 7.94
N ALA A 114 -28.12 4.19 7.56
CA ALA A 114 -27.55 3.55 6.39
C ALA A 114 -27.21 2.07 6.65
N ASP A 115 -27.49 1.18 5.69
CA ASP A 115 -27.00 -0.22 5.74
C ASP A 115 -25.52 -0.28 5.31
N VAL A 116 -24.66 0.16 6.22
CA VAL A 116 -23.20 0.10 6.06
C VAL A 116 -22.72 -1.27 6.51
N VAL A 117 -21.98 -1.96 5.65
CA VAL A 117 -21.40 -3.27 5.96
C VAL A 117 -19.96 -3.39 5.50
N GLY A 118 -19.21 -4.24 6.17
CA GLY A 118 -17.91 -4.70 5.69
C GLY A 118 -18.07 -5.62 4.47
N SER A 119 -17.06 -5.66 3.60
CA SER A 119 -17.13 -6.40 2.34
C SER A 119 -17.33 -7.91 2.49
N PHE A 120 -16.87 -8.55 3.57
CA PHE A 120 -17.14 -9.97 3.80
C PHE A 120 -18.61 -10.26 4.12
N GLU A 121 -19.29 -9.34 4.82
CA GLU A 121 -20.72 -9.45 5.08
C GLU A 121 -21.53 -9.18 3.80
N ALA A 122 -21.09 -8.20 2.99
CA ALA A 122 -21.70 -7.91 1.69
C ALA A 122 -21.70 -9.14 0.77
N LEU A 123 -20.60 -9.91 0.70
CA LEU A 123 -20.55 -11.15 -0.11
C LEU A 123 -21.64 -12.15 0.29
N LYS A 124 -21.89 -12.31 1.60
CA LYS A 124 -22.91 -13.22 2.11
C LYS A 124 -24.31 -12.74 1.75
N ARG A 125 -24.61 -11.46 1.99
CA ARG A 125 -25.94 -10.87 1.75
C ARG A 125 -26.28 -10.77 0.27
N LEU A 126 -25.30 -10.47 -0.58
CA LEU A 126 -25.49 -10.32 -2.02
C LEU A 126 -25.32 -11.64 -2.79
N HIS A 127 -24.93 -12.73 -2.12
CA HIS A 127 -24.58 -14.02 -2.73
C HIS A 127 -23.56 -13.89 -3.87
N MET A 128 -22.56 -13.01 -3.67
CA MET A 128 -21.51 -12.73 -4.66
C MET A 128 -20.20 -13.43 -4.31
N ARG A 129 -19.39 -13.74 -5.32
CA ARG A 129 -17.99 -14.12 -5.12
C ARG A 129 -17.12 -12.86 -4.98
N PRO A 130 -15.92 -12.96 -4.38
CA PRO A 130 -15.00 -11.83 -4.22
C PRO A 130 -14.76 -11.01 -5.50
N ASP A 131 -14.48 -11.69 -6.62
CA ASP A 131 -14.23 -11.03 -7.91
C ASP A 131 -15.48 -10.38 -8.49
N ASP A 132 -16.67 -10.91 -8.23
CA ASP A 132 -17.92 -10.35 -8.74
C ASP A 132 -18.20 -9.01 -8.04
N LEU A 133 -18.05 -8.94 -6.71
CA LEU A 133 -18.16 -7.70 -5.93
C LEU A 133 -17.10 -6.67 -6.35
N PHE A 134 -15.85 -7.11 -6.58
CA PHE A 134 -14.77 -6.22 -7.05
C PHE A 134 -15.09 -5.57 -8.40
N ARG A 135 -15.72 -6.31 -9.31
CA ARG A 135 -16.06 -5.86 -10.67
C ARG A 135 -17.30 -4.97 -10.74
N VAL A 136 -18.08 -4.86 -9.65
CA VAL A 136 -19.24 -3.95 -9.63
C VAL A 136 -18.78 -2.52 -9.86
N TRP A 137 -19.17 -1.93 -10.99
CA TRP A 137 -18.91 -0.53 -11.30
C TRP A 137 -20.06 0.34 -10.76
N VAL A 138 -19.70 1.46 -10.15
CA VAL A 138 -20.68 2.46 -9.70
C VAL A 138 -20.27 3.84 -10.19
N PRO A 139 -21.23 4.76 -10.41
CA PRO A 139 -20.94 6.17 -10.65
C PRO A 139 -20.10 6.80 -9.52
N ALA A 140 -19.39 7.89 -9.82
CA ALA A 140 -18.49 8.55 -8.87
C ALA A 140 -19.22 9.01 -7.58
N ASN A 141 -20.44 9.54 -7.69
CA ASN A 141 -21.27 9.94 -6.55
C ASN A 141 -21.75 8.78 -5.67
N ARG A 142 -21.47 7.52 -6.06
CA ARG A 142 -21.75 6.31 -5.30
C ARG A 142 -20.49 5.68 -4.71
N MET A 143 -19.37 6.39 -4.74
CA MET A 143 -18.09 5.92 -4.22
C MET A 143 -17.38 7.03 -3.42
N LEU A 144 -17.17 6.77 -2.14
CA LEU A 144 -16.45 7.65 -1.23
C LEU A 144 -15.10 7.03 -0.87
N ALA A 145 -14.04 7.82 -0.93
CA ALA A 145 -12.74 7.49 -0.34
C ALA A 145 -12.46 8.44 0.82
N MET A 146 -12.10 7.89 1.98
CA MET A 146 -11.79 8.66 3.19
C MET A 146 -10.86 7.85 4.10
N ASN A 147 -9.85 8.49 4.68
CA ASN A 147 -9.00 7.89 5.72
C ASN A 147 -8.44 6.51 5.31
N GLY A 148 -7.98 6.40 4.05
CA GLY A 148 -7.45 5.16 3.48
C GLY A 148 -8.50 4.08 3.17
N GLN A 149 -9.78 4.31 3.48
CA GLN A 149 -10.89 3.39 3.24
C GLN A 149 -11.68 3.78 2.00
N THR A 150 -12.38 2.81 1.42
CA THR A 150 -13.34 3.04 0.35
C THR A 150 -14.72 2.56 0.76
N VAL A 151 -15.75 3.31 0.40
CA VAL A 151 -17.15 2.94 0.60
C VAL A 151 -17.84 3.01 -0.75
N LYS A 152 -18.43 1.90 -1.19
CA LYS A 152 -19.12 1.76 -2.48
C LYS A 152 -20.59 1.44 -2.23
N LEU A 153 -21.50 2.27 -2.74
CA LEU A 153 -22.93 2.00 -2.66
C LEU A 153 -23.33 1.00 -3.76
N VAL A 154 -23.51 -0.27 -3.39
CA VAL A 154 -23.91 -1.39 -4.26
C VAL A 154 -25.36 -1.75 -3.97
N HIS A 155 -26.23 -1.63 -4.98
CA HIS A 155 -27.69 -1.65 -4.78
C HIS A 155 -28.12 -0.59 -3.75
N ASP A 156 -28.60 -1.02 -2.58
CA ASP A 156 -29.06 -0.24 -1.43
C ASP A 156 -28.11 -0.32 -0.21
N MET A 157 -26.92 -0.91 -0.39
CA MET A 157 -25.96 -1.20 0.68
C MET A 157 -24.63 -0.47 0.49
N TYR A 158 -24.09 0.10 1.57
CA TYR A 158 -22.79 0.78 1.56
C TYR A 158 -21.69 -0.20 1.96
N VAL A 159 -20.95 -0.68 0.96
CA VAL A 159 -19.93 -1.72 1.14
C VAL A 159 -18.56 -1.08 1.38
N VAL A 160 -18.01 -1.32 2.57
CA VAL A 160 -16.69 -0.83 2.99
C VAL A 160 -15.61 -1.77 2.50
N ASN A 161 -14.59 -1.23 1.83
CA ASN A 161 -13.42 -1.93 1.29
C ASN A 161 -13.81 -3.16 0.47
N TYR A 162 -14.65 -2.93 -0.54
CA TYR A 162 -15.23 -3.92 -1.44
C TYR A 162 -14.20 -4.80 -2.16
N ASP A 163 -12.95 -4.33 -2.26
CA ASP A 163 -11.83 -4.97 -2.95
C ASP A 163 -11.06 -5.97 -2.09
N MET A 164 -11.13 -5.84 -0.76
CA MET A 164 -10.34 -6.67 0.18
C MET A 164 -10.52 -8.18 -0.01
N PRO A 165 -11.74 -8.72 -0.17
CA PRO A 165 -11.90 -10.16 -0.37
C PRO A 165 -11.21 -10.64 -1.67
N ALA A 166 -11.26 -9.85 -2.73
CA ALA A 166 -10.62 -10.20 -4.00
C ALA A 166 -9.09 -10.11 -3.90
N ILE A 167 -8.56 -9.09 -3.21
CA ILE A 167 -7.12 -8.96 -2.94
C ILE A 167 -6.61 -10.21 -2.21
N LEU A 168 -7.29 -10.63 -1.14
CA LEU A 168 -6.88 -11.83 -0.40
C LEU A 168 -7.03 -13.12 -1.21
N HIS A 169 -8.09 -13.23 -2.02
CA HIS A 169 -8.31 -14.43 -2.84
C HIS A 169 -7.24 -14.63 -3.93
N LYS A 170 -6.78 -13.53 -4.54
CA LYS A 170 -5.80 -13.56 -5.64
C LYS A 170 -4.37 -13.82 -5.17
N ASN A 171 -4.06 -13.40 -3.94
CA ASN A 171 -2.79 -13.73 -3.30
C ASN A 171 -2.90 -15.10 -2.66
N ASN A 172 -2.57 -16.15 -3.42
CA ASN A 172 -2.64 -17.54 -2.97
C ASN A 172 -1.27 -18.24 -3.10
N ARG A 173 -1.21 -19.51 -2.71
CA ARG A 173 0.05 -20.28 -2.68
C ARG A 173 0.77 -20.39 -4.02
N ASN A 174 0.04 -20.24 -5.13
CA ASN A 174 0.55 -20.38 -6.49
C ASN A 174 0.84 -19.03 -7.15
N THR A 175 0.70 -17.93 -6.40
CA THR A 175 0.86 -16.59 -6.91
C THR A 175 2.17 -16.00 -6.41
N ASP A 176 3.22 -16.21 -7.19
CA ASP A 176 4.52 -15.57 -6.95
C ASP A 176 4.47 -14.13 -7.44
N ILE A 177 5.26 -13.24 -6.84
CA ILE A 177 5.41 -11.85 -7.28
C ILE A 177 6.89 -11.46 -7.31
N ALA A 178 7.28 -10.69 -8.32
CA ALA A 178 8.55 -10.00 -8.32
C ALA A 178 8.43 -8.69 -7.54
N VAL A 179 9.38 -8.46 -6.63
CA VAL A 179 9.51 -7.23 -5.84
C VAL A 179 10.83 -6.57 -6.17
N MET A 180 10.76 -5.31 -6.58
CA MET A 180 11.89 -4.42 -6.82
C MET A 180 11.90 -3.31 -5.77
N MET A 181 13.08 -2.82 -5.43
CA MET A 181 13.24 -1.56 -4.71
C MET A 181 14.20 -0.67 -5.46
N PHE A 182 13.74 0.55 -5.73
CA PHE A 182 14.54 1.60 -6.33
C PHE A 182 14.94 2.60 -5.26
N ARG A 183 16.24 2.83 -5.11
CA ARG A 183 16.75 3.96 -4.35
C ARG A 183 16.86 5.16 -5.27
N THR A 184 16.22 6.26 -4.89
CA THR A 184 16.15 7.42 -5.75
C THR A 184 16.21 8.74 -4.99
N SER A 185 16.93 9.70 -5.56
CA SER A 185 16.86 11.12 -5.18
C SER A 185 15.95 11.93 -6.11
N LEU A 186 15.25 11.26 -7.03
CA LEU A 186 14.18 11.86 -7.82
C LEU A 186 12.98 12.10 -6.90
N GLY A 187 12.45 13.33 -6.88
CA GLY A 187 11.21 13.61 -6.16
C GLY A 187 10.05 12.76 -6.69
N PHE A 188 9.04 12.48 -5.84
CA PHE A 188 7.92 11.59 -6.17
C PHE A 188 7.17 11.94 -7.46
N ALA A 189 7.07 13.22 -7.81
CA ALA A 189 6.46 13.65 -9.06
C ALA A 189 7.14 13.02 -10.28
N HIS A 190 8.48 12.92 -10.27
CA HIS A 190 9.26 12.28 -11.33
C HIS A 190 9.07 10.77 -11.32
N PHE A 191 9.08 10.13 -10.14
CA PHE A 191 8.85 8.69 -10.04
C PHE A 191 7.45 8.30 -10.54
N LYS A 192 6.44 9.14 -10.31
CA LYS A 192 5.08 8.94 -10.85
C LYS A 192 5.06 9.00 -12.38
N VAL A 193 5.82 9.90 -12.99
CA VAL A 193 5.98 9.96 -14.45
C VAL A 193 6.62 8.67 -14.95
N LEU A 194 7.71 8.24 -14.32
CA LEU A 194 8.40 6.98 -14.65
C LEU A 194 7.47 5.77 -14.52
N ALA A 195 6.64 5.69 -13.48
CA ALA A 195 5.63 4.64 -13.34
C ALA A 195 4.59 4.69 -14.50
N GLY A 196 4.21 5.88 -14.96
CA GLY A 196 3.39 6.05 -16.16
C GLY A 196 4.08 5.51 -17.42
N GLU A 197 5.36 5.82 -17.60
CA GLU A 197 6.18 5.31 -18.71
C GLU A 197 6.31 3.79 -18.68
N MET A 198 6.48 3.18 -17.50
CA MET A 198 6.46 1.73 -17.33
C MET A 198 5.15 1.13 -17.81
N ALA A 199 4.01 1.69 -17.41
CA ALA A 199 2.70 1.19 -17.82
C ALA A 199 2.46 1.35 -19.34
N ASN A 200 2.88 2.48 -19.92
CA ASN A 200 2.81 2.71 -21.36
C ASN A 200 3.65 1.69 -22.13
N ALA A 201 4.88 1.42 -21.70
CA ALA A 201 5.75 0.43 -22.34
C ALA A 201 5.15 -0.99 -22.29
N LEU A 202 4.44 -1.35 -21.21
CA LEU A 202 3.73 -2.61 -21.14
C LEU A 202 2.57 -2.68 -22.16
N ALA A 203 1.84 -1.59 -22.33
CA ALA A 203 0.74 -1.51 -23.30
C ALA A 203 1.27 -1.57 -24.74
N GLU A 204 2.33 -0.81 -25.05
CA GLU A 204 3.00 -0.81 -26.36
C GLU A 204 3.58 -2.18 -26.72
N ALA A 205 4.05 -2.94 -25.73
CA ALA A 205 4.53 -4.30 -25.91
C ALA A 205 3.39 -5.34 -26.05
N GLY A 206 2.13 -4.92 -25.98
CA GLY A 206 0.95 -5.80 -26.06
C GLY A 206 0.79 -6.72 -24.85
N LEU A 207 1.43 -6.40 -23.72
CA LEU A 207 1.39 -7.21 -22.50
C LEU A 207 0.17 -6.91 -21.64
N VAL A 208 -0.44 -5.73 -21.82
CA VAL A 208 -1.62 -5.26 -21.08
C VAL A 208 -2.52 -4.46 -22.02
N ASP A 209 -3.82 -4.41 -21.70
CA ASP A 209 -4.76 -3.54 -22.42
C ASP A 209 -4.45 -2.06 -22.10
N GLU A 210 -4.41 -1.21 -23.12
CA GLU A 210 -4.10 0.23 -23.01
C GLU A 210 -5.01 0.99 -22.02
N ARG A 211 -6.23 0.49 -21.78
CA ARG A 211 -7.19 1.08 -20.85
C ARG A 211 -6.95 0.62 -19.41
N THR A 212 -6.03 -0.30 -19.18
CA THR A 212 -5.73 -0.81 -17.84
C THR A 212 -4.94 0.26 -17.08
N PRO A 213 -5.47 0.81 -15.98
CA PRO A 213 -4.75 1.80 -15.21
C PRO A 213 -3.49 1.18 -14.58
N PRO A 214 -2.37 1.94 -14.45
CA PRO A 214 -1.11 1.43 -13.88
C PRO A 214 -1.30 0.77 -12.51
N SER A 215 -2.20 1.29 -11.69
CA SER A 215 -2.51 0.76 -10.36
C SER A 215 -3.10 -0.65 -10.36
N ARG A 216 -3.58 -1.16 -11.50
CA ARG A 216 -3.99 -2.56 -11.70
C ARG A 216 -2.87 -3.44 -12.25
N LEU A 217 -1.77 -2.86 -12.72
CA LEU A 217 -0.62 -3.58 -13.27
C LEU A 217 0.45 -3.81 -12.21
N PHE A 218 0.73 -2.81 -11.39
CA PHE A 218 1.71 -2.96 -10.33
C PHE A 218 1.38 -2.01 -9.18
N HIS A 219 1.95 -2.32 -8.03
CA HIS A 219 2.04 -1.41 -6.92
C HIS A 219 3.38 -0.68 -6.97
N TYR A 220 3.37 0.57 -6.54
CA TYR A 220 4.58 1.24 -6.09
C TYR A 220 4.26 2.04 -4.83
N SER A 221 5.20 2.09 -3.89
CA SER A 221 5.04 2.89 -2.68
C SER A 221 4.94 4.38 -3.04
N LYS A 222 4.01 5.09 -2.42
CA LYS A 222 3.69 6.49 -2.74
C LYS A 222 4.17 7.48 -1.70
N GLY A 223 4.76 7.02 -0.61
CA GLY A 223 5.23 7.89 0.45
C GLY A 223 6.15 7.20 1.47
N PRO A 224 6.80 7.99 2.33
CA PRO A 224 7.81 7.47 3.26
C PRO A 224 7.31 6.38 4.23
N PHE A 225 6.10 6.53 4.78
CA PHE A 225 5.52 5.49 5.65
C PHE A 225 5.16 4.20 4.91
N GLU A 226 4.74 4.31 3.64
CA GLU A 226 4.49 3.16 2.79
C GLU A 226 5.80 2.43 2.43
N HIS A 227 6.93 3.15 2.31
CA HIS A 227 8.27 2.52 2.18
C HIS A 227 8.58 1.62 3.38
N ILE A 228 8.25 2.06 4.59
CA ILE A 228 8.47 1.24 5.79
C ILE A 228 7.57 0.01 5.74
N LEU A 229 6.28 0.18 5.42
CA LEU A 229 5.31 -0.91 5.37
C LEU A 229 5.68 -1.96 4.31
N ASP A 230 6.03 -1.52 3.09
CA ASP A 230 6.48 -2.39 2.01
C ASP A 230 7.83 -3.05 2.34
N GLY A 231 8.74 -2.33 3.00
CA GLY A 231 10.02 -2.87 3.47
C GLY A 231 9.85 -3.98 4.51
N LEU A 232 9.04 -3.75 5.55
CA LEU A 232 8.74 -4.78 6.55
C LEU A 232 8.04 -6.00 5.92
N GLY A 233 7.21 -5.76 4.89
CA GLY A 233 6.51 -6.81 4.16
C GLY A 233 7.45 -7.66 3.30
N TYR A 234 8.12 -7.03 2.34
CA TYR A 234 8.74 -7.73 1.22
C TYR A 234 10.27 -7.76 1.22
N LEU A 235 10.93 -6.93 2.04
CA LEU A 235 12.38 -6.91 2.08
C LEU A 235 12.91 -8.10 2.88
N CYS A 236 13.64 -8.99 2.20
CA CYS A 236 14.29 -10.13 2.82
C CYS A 236 15.75 -10.25 2.36
N PHE A 237 16.57 -10.81 3.24
CA PHE A 237 17.99 -11.05 2.99
C PHE A 237 18.21 -12.44 2.36
N PRO A 238 19.38 -12.68 1.74
CA PRO A 238 19.68 -13.97 1.11
C PRO A 238 19.58 -15.20 2.04
N ASP A 239 19.68 -15.01 3.36
CA ASP A 239 19.49 -16.06 4.36
C ASP A 239 17.99 -16.37 4.66
N GLY A 240 17.08 -15.59 4.07
CA GLY A 240 15.63 -15.68 4.26
C GLY A 240 15.09 -14.87 5.45
N ARG A 241 15.95 -14.14 6.17
CA ARG A 241 15.54 -13.22 7.23
C ARG A 241 14.81 -12.03 6.64
N ARG A 242 13.76 -11.55 7.32
CA ARG A 242 13.05 -10.31 6.97
C ARG A 242 13.79 -9.10 7.51
N ALA A 243 13.65 -7.98 6.81
CA ALA A 243 14.16 -6.71 7.31
C ALA A 243 13.41 -6.28 8.56
N GLU A 244 14.17 -5.76 9.52
CA GLU A 244 13.65 -5.11 10.72
C GLU A 244 13.52 -3.61 10.52
N MET A 245 12.78 -2.95 11.42
CA MET A 245 12.52 -1.51 11.36
C MET A 245 13.82 -0.69 11.22
N HIS A 246 14.86 -1.04 11.97
CA HIS A 246 16.14 -0.32 11.97
C HIS A 246 16.96 -0.53 10.68
N GLU A 247 16.53 -1.40 9.77
CA GLU A 247 17.20 -1.67 8.50
C GLU A 247 16.56 -0.90 7.32
N LEU A 248 15.53 -0.08 7.59
CA LEU A 248 14.79 0.69 6.58
C LEU A 248 15.17 2.17 6.65
N SER A 249 15.45 2.78 5.49
CA SER A 249 16.01 4.14 5.42
C SER A 249 15.13 5.18 6.11
N TYR A 250 13.82 5.20 5.84
CA TYR A 250 12.95 6.18 6.46
C TYR A 250 12.76 5.95 7.97
N ALA A 251 12.71 4.70 8.41
CA ALA A 251 12.60 4.40 9.84
C ALA A 251 13.85 4.84 10.61
N ARG A 252 15.06 4.63 10.05
CA ARG A 252 16.31 5.18 10.60
C ARG A 252 16.30 6.70 10.62
N TYR A 253 15.82 7.33 9.55
CA TYR A 253 15.66 8.78 9.49
C TYR A 253 14.75 9.29 10.62
N LEU A 254 13.55 8.72 10.80
CA LEU A 254 12.65 9.06 11.91
C LEU A 254 13.32 8.86 13.28
N HIS A 255 14.06 7.76 13.44
CA HIS A 255 14.76 7.46 14.69
C HIS A 255 15.85 8.49 15.02
N ALA A 256 16.65 8.88 14.03
CA ALA A 256 17.65 9.94 14.19
C ALA A 256 17.01 11.31 14.55
N HIS A 257 15.71 11.48 14.28
CA HIS A 257 14.94 12.69 14.60
C HIS A 257 14.02 12.53 15.82
N GLY A 258 14.30 11.54 16.67
CA GLY A 258 13.72 11.42 18.00
C GLY A 258 12.46 10.55 18.12
N LEU A 259 12.04 9.84 17.06
CA LEU A 259 10.95 8.86 17.17
C LEU A 259 11.50 7.48 17.55
N GLY A 260 10.95 6.83 18.57
CA GLY A 260 11.29 5.45 18.88
C GLY A 260 10.79 4.50 17.80
N TYR A 261 11.46 3.35 17.60
CA TYR A 261 10.96 2.33 16.67
C TYR A 261 9.58 1.78 17.07
N ASP A 262 9.28 1.73 18.37
CA ASP A 262 7.95 1.37 18.88
C ASP A 262 6.88 2.41 18.53
N ASP A 263 7.24 3.70 18.54
CA ASP A 263 6.34 4.78 18.09
C ASP A 263 6.05 4.64 16.60
N ILE A 264 7.09 4.41 15.78
CA ILE A 264 6.96 4.18 14.33
C ILE A 264 6.07 2.97 14.06
N TYR A 265 6.27 1.88 14.80
CA TYR A 265 5.44 0.68 14.68
C TYR A 265 3.97 0.97 15.05
N THR A 266 3.74 1.76 16.11
CA THR A 266 2.39 2.18 16.55
C THR A 266 1.73 3.08 15.52
N LEU A 267 2.47 4.00 14.90
CA LEU A 267 2.02 4.84 13.79
C LEU A 267 1.50 4.01 12.62
N LEU A 268 2.26 2.99 12.21
CA LEU A 268 1.88 2.11 11.10
C LEU A 268 0.69 1.20 11.46
N ARG A 269 0.59 0.75 12.72
CA ARG A 269 -0.54 -0.07 13.17
C ARG A 269 -1.81 0.71 13.42
N ASN A 270 -1.77 2.01 13.62
CA ASN A 270 -2.98 2.80 13.88
C ASN A 270 -2.95 4.09 13.06
N PRO A 271 -2.93 4.02 11.72
CA PRO A 271 -2.55 5.17 10.91
C PRO A 271 -3.62 6.26 10.84
N ILE A 272 -4.86 6.01 11.32
CA ILE A 272 -5.88 7.07 11.42
C ILE A 272 -5.56 7.95 12.63
N ALA A 273 -5.30 9.22 12.37
CA ALA A 273 -4.89 10.18 13.37
C ALA A 273 -5.42 11.58 13.08
N CYS A 274 -5.48 12.41 14.12
CA CYS A 274 -5.77 13.83 14.00
C CYS A 274 -4.46 14.61 13.88
N PHE A 275 -4.32 15.37 12.79
CA PHE A 275 -3.17 16.19 12.48
C PHE A 275 -3.55 17.66 12.49
N GLU A 276 -2.69 18.51 13.05
CA GLU A 276 -2.82 19.96 12.90
C GLU A 276 -2.13 20.43 11.61
N ARG A 277 -2.88 21.11 10.75
CA ARG A 277 -2.35 21.74 9.53
C ARG A 277 -1.60 23.03 9.85
N ALA A 278 -0.89 23.56 8.86
CA ALA A 278 -0.12 24.80 9.01
C ALA A 278 -0.99 26.03 9.34
N ASP A 279 -2.28 25.99 8.98
CA ASP A 279 -3.28 27.01 9.28
C ASP A 279 -3.94 26.83 10.67
N GLY A 280 -3.51 25.84 11.44
CA GLY A 280 -4.06 25.52 12.77
C GLY A 280 -5.33 24.66 12.73
N VAL A 281 -5.82 24.28 11.55
CA VAL A 281 -7.02 23.43 11.42
C VAL A 281 -6.65 21.97 11.66
N SER A 282 -7.38 21.31 12.56
CA SER A 282 -7.27 19.87 12.79
C SER A 282 -7.99 19.08 11.72
N VAL A 283 -7.35 18.03 11.20
CA VAL A 283 -7.95 17.08 10.26
C VAL A 283 -7.69 15.66 10.70
N GLU A 284 -8.70 14.80 10.58
CA GLU A 284 -8.54 13.36 10.74
C GLU A 284 -8.23 12.72 9.39
N GLU A 285 -7.06 12.10 9.25
CA GLU A 285 -6.65 11.43 8.02
C GLU A 285 -5.92 10.11 8.32
N ASP A 286 -5.78 9.28 7.30
CA ASP A 286 -4.86 8.15 7.32
C ASP A 286 -3.43 8.62 7.05
N LEU A 287 -2.47 8.19 7.87
CA LEU A 287 -1.07 8.61 7.82
C LEU A 287 -0.43 8.39 6.45
N LEU A 288 -0.69 7.25 5.80
CA LEU A 288 -0.12 6.94 4.49
C LEU A 288 -0.71 7.86 3.42
N ALA A 289 -2.02 8.14 3.49
CA ALA A 289 -2.66 9.11 2.60
C ALA A 289 -2.19 10.54 2.86
N TYR A 290 -2.04 10.93 4.14
CA TYR A 290 -1.67 12.28 4.55
C TYR A 290 -0.22 12.64 4.20
N THR A 291 0.66 11.63 4.16
CA THR A 291 2.09 11.77 3.81
C THR A 291 2.41 11.30 2.39
N MET A 292 1.39 11.10 1.56
CA MET A 292 1.57 10.68 0.18
C MET A 292 2.34 11.74 -0.61
N PHE A 293 3.35 11.30 -1.34
CA PHE A 293 4.27 12.09 -2.17
C PHE A 293 5.20 13.05 -1.42
N ASP A 294 5.22 12.99 -0.08
CA ASP A 294 6.14 13.79 0.73
C ASP A 294 7.58 13.27 0.63
N SER A 295 8.54 14.18 0.77
CA SER A 295 9.89 13.84 1.20
C SER A 295 9.92 13.34 2.65
N TYR A 296 11.06 12.78 3.08
CA TYR A 296 11.24 12.33 4.46
C TYR A 296 11.02 13.46 5.48
N GLN A 297 11.53 14.66 5.19
CA GLN A 297 11.39 15.83 6.05
C GLN A 297 9.95 16.34 6.13
N GLU A 298 9.23 16.37 5.00
CA GLU A 298 7.83 16.81 4.95
C GLU A 298 6.93 15.84 5.74
N ALA A 299 7.12 14.53 5.53
CA ALA A 299 6.36 13.52 6.24
C ALA A 299 6.65 13.55 7.76
N LEU A 300 7.91 13.74 8.18
CA LEU A 300 8.26 13.93 9.59
C LEU A 300 7.57 15.17 10.17
N SER A 301 7.61 16.29 9.45
CA SER A 301 7.00 17.55 9.89
C SER A 301 5.49 17.42 10.11
N LYS A 302 4.81 16.62 9.27
CA LYS A 302 3.38 16.31 9.44
C LYS A 302 3.12 15.43 10.67
N VAL A 303 3.95 14.42 10.91
CA VAL A 303 3.82 13.54 12.09
C VAL A 303 4.08 14.26 13.39
N GLN A 304 5.03 15.21 13.42
CA GLN A 304 5.27 16.05 14.60
C GLN A 304 4.08 16.94 14.97
N ARG A 305 3.12 17.13 14.06
CA ARG A 305 1.86 17.85 14.28
C ARG A 305 0.67 16.93 14.56
N MET A 306 0.92 15.63 14.73
CA MET A 306 -0.11 14.70 15.18
C MET A 306 -0.53 15.06 16.61
N ARG A 307 -1.83 15.22 16.83
CA ARG A 307 -2.44 15.58 18.12
C ARG A 307 -2.97 14.36 18.87
N SER A 308 -3.52 13.40 18.13
CA SER A 308 -4.05 12.17 18.68
C SER A 308 -4.10 11.08 17.61
N GLN A 309 -4.23 9.83 18.05
CA GLN A 309 -4.27 8.65 17.19
C GLN A 309 -5.41 7.74 17.64
N TYR A 310 -6.11 7.12 16.69
CA TYR A 310 -7.18 6.18 16.99
C TYR A 310 -6.64 4.77 17.15
N TYR A 311 -6.74 4.25 18.37
CA TYR A 311 -6.33 2.88 18.68
C TYR A 311 -7.44 1.90 18.36
N ARG A 312 -7.15 0.94 17.48
CA ARG A 312 -8.07 -0.17 17.21
C ARG A 312 -8.02 -1.16 18.37
N GLN A 313 -9.19 -1.55 18.88
CA GLN A 313 -9.26 -2.66 19.83
C GLN A 313 -8.91 -3.95 19.08
N HIS A 314 -7.81 -4.58 19.46
CA HIS A 314 -7.48 -5.93 19.01
C HIS A 314 -8.34 -6.91 19.80
N SER A 315 -9.44 -7.36 19.20
CA SER A 315 -10.23 -8.50 19.66
C SER A 315 -9.75 -9.78 19.01
#